data_AF-A0A8E1W3B6-F1
#
_entry.id   AF-A0A8E1W3B6-F1
#
_cell.length_a   1.000
_cell.length_b   1.000
_cell.length_c   1.000
_cell.angle_alpha   90.00
_cell.angle_beta   90.00
_cell.angle_gamma   90.00
#
_symmetry.space_group_name_H-M   'P 1'
#
loop_
_entity.id
_entity.type
_entity.pdbx_description
1 polymer ?
#
loop_
_entity_poly.entity_id
_entity_poly.type
_entity_poly.pdbx_seq_one_letter_code
_entity_poly.pdbx_strand_id
1 'polypeptide(L)'
;MTDHVERLAQERLSAAERDLARRPAVTLGATWRAFWRYPSPWMISAVLVGVLAGRLVVGQWALGDLWAPLVLVALYPFIEWTVHVFILHWRPRRIAGLYLDTRLARDHRRHHAEPRDVPLVFVPWRSLIWGILIVGCALPIGVGLLVGASPGEILSFMLAEAVTFGIYEWTHYLIHSDYRPKSRAYKAIWRNHRLHHYKNEHYWFSITTSGTSDRVLGTHPDPAKVPTSGTAKNLHGEVA
;
A
#
# COMPACT_ATOMS: atom_id res chain seq x y z
N MET A 1 18.44 22.18 16.38
CA MET A 1 18.13 20.78 15.98
C MET A 1 17.22 20.75 14.76
N THR A 2 16.12 21.51 14.76
CA THR A 2 15.16 21.61 13.63
C THR A 2 15.80 21.98 12.28
N ASP A 3 16.72 22.96 12.24
CA ASP A 3 17.39 23.37 11.00
C ASP A 3 18.31 22.28 10.40
N HIS A 4 18.93 21.46 11.25
CA HIS A 4 19.78 20.36 10.77
C HIS A 4 18.92 19.25 10.15
N VAL A 5 17.86 18.86 10.84
CA VAL A 5 16.90 17.83 10.38
C VAL A 5 16.23 18.27 9.08
N GLU A 6 15.80 19.54 8.98
CA GLU A 6 15.17 20.08 7.78
C GLU A 6 16.13 20.09 6.58
N ARG A 7 17.39 20.53 6.77
CA ARG A 7 18.42 20.46 5.72
C ARG A 7 18.65 19.03 5.26
N LEU A 8 18.79 18.09 6.19
CA LEU A 8 19.07 16.69 5.89
C LEU A 8 17.93 16.04 5.08
N ALA A 9 16.67 16.33 5.38
CA ALA A 9 15.57 15.81 4.56
C ALA A 9 15.49 16.44 3.17
N GLN A 10 15.71 17.75 3.04
CA GLN A 10 15.79 18.39 1.73
C GLN A 10 16.95 17.83 0.90
N GLU A 11 18.10 17.58 1.53
CA GLU A 11 19.23 16.89 0.92
C GLU A 11 18.88 15.46 0.49
N ARG A 12 18.20 14.68 1.34
CA ARG A 12 17.76 13.31 1.03
C ARG A 12 16.75 13.26 -0.10
N LEU A 13 15.71 14.11 -0.03
CA LEU A 13 14.69 14.24 -1.08
C LEU A 13 15.35 14.59 -2.41
N SER A 14 16.16 15.64 -2.43
CA SER A 14 16.84 16.11 -3.64
C SER A 14 17.89 15.12 -4.14
N ALA A 15 18.59 14.39 -3.26
CA ALA A 15 19.51 13.33 -3.63
C ALA A 15 18.78 12.16 -4.30
N ALA A 16 17.65 11.73 -3.73
CA ALA A 16 16.84 10.67 -4.31
C ALA A 16 16.21 11.09 -5.65
N GLU A 17 15.91 12.38 -5.86
CA GLU A 17 15.43 12.90 -7.15
C GLU A 17 16.57 12.95 -8.19
N ARG A 18 17.76 13.43 -7.78
CA ARG A 18 18.95 13.46 -8.64
C ARG A 18 19.41 12.06 -9.05
N ASP A 19 19.39 11.09 -8.14
CA ASP A 19 19.72 9.69 -8.44
C ASP A 19 18.78 9.12 -9.52
N LEU A 20 17.45 9.31 -9.35
CA LEU A 20 16.47 8.90 -10.37
C LEU A 20 16.68 9.61 -11.72
N ALA A 21 17.09 10.88 -11.71
CA ALA A 21 17.38 11.64 -12.92
C ALA A 21 18.63 11.15 -13.67
N ARG A 22 19.66 10.68 -12.95
CA ARG A 22 20.91 10.14 -13.53
C ARG A 22 20.75 8.73 -14.08
N ARG A 23 19.87 7.91 -13.48
CA ARG A 23 19.66 6.53 -13.93
C ARG A 23 18.96 6.46 -15.28
N PRO A 24 19.30 5.49 -16.14
CA PRO A 24 18.56 5.21 -17.36
C PRO A 24 17.08 4.98 -17.03
N ALA A 25 16.19 5.75 -17.66
CA ALA A 25 14.77 5.59 -17.43
C ALA A 25 14.33 4.20 -17.93
N VAL A 26 13.64 3.44 -17.07
CA VAL A 26 13.01 2.18 -17.47
C VAL A 26 11.65 2.44 -18.09
N THR A 27 11.26 1.58 -19.03
CA THR A 27 9.92 1.62 -19.63
C THR A 27 8.89 0.96 -18.70
N LEU A 28 7.63 1.36 -18.82
CA LEU A 28 6.54 0.74 -18.04
C LEU A 28 6.47 -0.78 -18.27
N GLY A 29 6.71 -1.23 -19.52
CA GLY A 29 6.73 -2.65 -19.85
C GLY A 29 7.91 -3.41 -19.23
N ALA A 30 9.09 -2.79 -19.11
CA ALA A 30 10.23 -3.38 -18.41
C ALA A 30 9.95 -3.49 -16.90
N THR A 31 9.39 -2.45 -16.30
CA THR A 31 8.97 -2.46 -14.89
C THR A 31 7.88 -3.52 -14.65
N TRP A 32 6.89 -3.61 -15.54
CA TRP A 32 5.85 -4.64 -15.47
C TRP A 32 6.43 -6.05 -15.51
N ARG A 33 7.39 -6.34 -16.40
CA ARG A 33 8.06 -7.66 -16.42
C ARG A 33 8.85 -7.94 -15.14
N ALA A 34 9.44 -6.92 -14.54
CA ALA A 34 10.20 -7.07 -13.30
C ALA A 34 9.29 -7.32 -12.08
N PHE A 35 8.08 -6.77 -12.05
CA PHE A 35 7.06 -7.03 -11.02
C PHE A 35 6.82 -8.54 -10.83
N TRP A 36 6.67 -9.28 -11.92
CA TRP A 36 6.43 -10.74 -11.89
C TRP A 36 7.61 -11.59 -11.44
N ARG A 37 8.76 -11.00 -11.09
CA ARG A 37 9.89 -11.73 -10.49
C ARG A 37 9.68 -11.99 -8.99
N TYR A 38 8.68 -11.38 -8.38
CA TYR A 38 8.39 -11.49 -6.95
C TYR A 38 7.19 -12.42 -6.69
N PRO A 39 7.10 -13.05 -5.50
CA PRO A 39 6.01 -13.98 -5.21
C PRO A 39 4.62 -13.34 -5.13
N SER A 40 4.52 -12.12 -4.57
CA SER A 40 3.25 -11.45 -4.28
C SER A 40 2.33 -11.35 -5.52
N PRO A 41 2.80 -10.87 -6.70
CA PRO A 41 1.99 -10.83 -7.93
C PRO A 41 1.40 -12.18 -8.36
N TRP A 42 2.16 -13.27 -8.27
CA TRP A 42 1.69 -14.61 -8.63
C TRP A 42 0.61 -15.11 -7.66
N MET A 43 0.80 -14.88 -6.36
CA MET A 43 -0.16 -15.27 -5.34
C MET A 43 -1.51 -14.54 -5.51
N ILE A 44 -1.47 -13.21 -5.70
CA ILE A 44 -2.68 -12.39 -5.93
C ILE A 44 -3.37 -12.83 -7.21
N SER A 45 -2.61 -13.09 -8.27
CA SER A 45 -3.16 -13.50 -9.57
C SER A 45 -3.79 -14.89 -9.53
N ALA A 46 -3.23 -15.83 -8.77
CA ALA A 46 -3.83 -17.14 -8.56
C ALA A 46 -5.19 -17.02 -7.87
N VAL A 47 -5.30 -16.17 -6.84
CA VAL A 47 -6.59 -15.87 -6.18
C VAL A 47 -7.56 -15.22 -7.16
N LEU A 48 -7.12 -14.18 -7.88
CA LEU A 48 -7.93 -13.47 -8.85
C LEU A 48 -8.50 -14.41 -9.92
N VAL A 49 -7.66 -15.27 -10.51
CA VAL A 49 -8.08 -16.26 -11.51
C VAL A 49 -9.03 -17.30 -10.91
N GLY A 50 -8.74 -17.80 -9.71
CA GLY A 50 -9.60 -18.78 -9.03
C GLY A 50 -10.99 -18.21 -8.70
N VAL A 51 -11.05 -17.00 -8.15
CA VAL A 51 -12.31 -16.31 -7.83
C VAL A 51 -13.06 -15.94 -9.10
N LEU A 52 -12.38 -15.47 -10.15
CA LEU A 52 -13.00 -15.18 -11.45
C LEU A 52 -13.60 -16.43 -12.07
N ALA A 53 -12.88 -17.55 -12.07
CA ALA A 53 -13.39 -18.83 -12.55
C ALA A 53 -14.63 -19.27 -11.74
N GLY A 54 -14.57 -19.18 -10.41
CA GLY A 54 -15.72 -19.44 -9.54
C GLY A 54 -16.92 -18.55 -9.88
N ARG A 55 -16.69 -17.24 -10.05
CA ARG A 55 -17.74 -16.27 -10.41
C ARG A 55 -18.37 -16.62 -11.75
N LEU A 56 -17.58 -17.02 -12.75
CA LEU A 56 -18.08 -17.43 -14.06
C LEU A 56 -18.92 -18.71 -13.99
N VAL A 57 -18.51 -19.69 -13.18
CA VAL A 57 -19.24 -20.96 -12.98
C VAL A 57 -20.57 -20.73 -12.27
N VAL A 58 -20.60 -19.89 -11.23
CA VAL A 58 -21.83 -19.57 -10.49
C VAL A 58 -22.83 -18.83 -11.38
N GLY A 59 -22.37 -17.98 -12.30
CA GLY A 59 -23.25 -17.26 -13.24
C GLY A 59 -24.22 -16.31 -12.52
N GLN A 60 -25.48 -16.25 -12.95
CA GLN A 60 -26.52 -15.45 -12.30
C GLN A 60 -26.16 -13.97 -12.11
N TRP A 61 -25.60 -13.36 -13.16
CA TRP A 61 -25.18 -11.96 -13.15
C TRP A 61 -26.37 -11.04 -12.92
N ALA A 62 -26.27 -10.22 -11.87
CA ALA A 62 -27.26 -9.21 -11.53
C ALA A 62 -26.56 -7.87 -11.21
N LEU A 63 -27.29 -6.76 -11.38
CA LEU A 63 -26.74 -5.44 -11.00
C LEU A 63 -26.46 -5.36 -9.49
N GLY A 64 -27.16 -6.15 -8.67
CA GLY A 64 -26.91 -6.25 -7.23
C GLY A 64 -25.48 -6.70 -6.89
N ASP A 65 -24.86 -7.53 -7.74
CA ASP A 65 -23.50 -8.02 -7.57
C ASP A 65 -22.44 -6.91 -7.50
N LEU A 66 -22.77 -5.72 -8.02
CA LEU A 66 -21.86 -4.58 -8.05
C LEU A 66 -21.85 -3.79 -6.75
N TRP A 67 -22.83 -3.98 -5.85
CA TRP A 67 -22.97 -3.10 -4.70
C TRP A 67 -21.81 -3.24 -3.71
N ALA A 68 -21.45 -4.47 -3.33
CA ALA A 68 -20.32 -4.72 -2.45
C ALA A 68 -18.97 -4.30 -3.08
N PRO A 69 -18.66 -4.59 -4.36
CA PRO A 69 -17.52 -4.01 -5.07
C PRO A 69 -17.45 -2.47 -5.05
N LEU A 70 -18.58 -1.79 -5.28
CA LEU A 70 -18.62 -0.32 -5.29
C LEU A 70 -18.35 0.25 -3.89
N VAL A 71 -18.93 -0.36 -2.85
CA VAL A 71 -18.65 -0.01 -1.45
C VAL A 71 -17.17 -0.21 -1.14
N LEU A 72 -16.57 -1.33 -1.57
CA LEU A 72 -15.14 -1.57 -1.39
C LEU A 72 -14.32 -0.46 -2.04
N VAL A 73 -14.54 -0.14 -3.31
CA VAL A 73 -13.78 0.89 -4.04
C VAL A 73 -13.91 2.26 -3.35
N ALA A 74 -15.11 2.60 -2.87
CA ALA A 74 -15.36 3.86 -2.15
C ALA A 74 -14.62 3.92 -0.81
N LEU A 75 -14.59 2.82 -0.07
CA LEU A 75 -13.95 2.75 1.26
C LEU A 75 -12.45 2.44 1.20
N TYR A 76 -11.95 1.91 0.08
CA TYR A 76 -10.58 1.43 -0.03
C TYR A 76 -9.51 2.45 0.37
N PRO A 77 -9.58 3.75 -0.01
CA PRO A 77 -8.58 4.72 0.42
C PRO A 77 -8.48 4.84 1.95
N PHE A 78 -9.58 4.62 2.67
CA PHE A 78 -9.64 4.67 4.13
C PHE A 78 -9.17 3.35 4.76
N ILE A 79 -9.48 2.22 4.13
CA ILE A 79 -8.94 0.91 4.52
C ILE A 79 -7.41 0.93 4.39
N GLU A 80 -6.89 1.39 3.25
CA GLU A 80 -5.46 1.56 3.00
C GLU A 80 -4.82 2.44 4.07
N TRP A 81 -5.40 3.62 4.35
CA TRP A 81 -4.91 4.52 5.39
C TRP A 81 -4.89 3.85 6.77
N THR A 82 -5.96 3.13 7.13
CA THR A 82 -6.09 2.45 8.43
C THR A 82 -5.03 1.36 8.59
N VAL A 83 -4.82 0.54 7.55
CA VAL A 83 -3.77 -0.47 7.53
C VAL A 83 -2.40 0.21 7.63
N HIS A 84 -2.16 1.26 6.86
CA HIS A 84 -0.88 1.95 6.85
C HIS A 84 -0.55 2.52 8.24
N VAL A 85 -1.49 3.23 8.87
CA VAL A 85 -1.28 3.86 10.19
C VAL A 85 -1.21 2.84 11.32
N PHE A 86 -2.18 1.94 11.42
CA PHE A 86 -2.34 1.10 12.61
C PHE A 86 -1.65 -0.27 12.51
N ILE A 87 -1.37 -0.75 11.31
CA ILE A 87 -0.72 -2.06 11.11
C ILE A 87 0.73 -1.88 10.69
N LEU A 88 1.00 -1.08 9.65
CA LEU A 88 2.35 -0.93 9.10
C LEU A 88 3.22 0.01 9.96
N HIS A 89 2.67 1.12 10.43
CA HIS A 89 3.34 2.04 11.36
C HIS A 89 3.24 1.63 12.83
N TRP A 90 2.79 0.40 13.12
CA TRP A 90 2.67 -0.08 14.50
C TRP A 90 4.00 0.02 15.26
N ARG A 91 3.95 0.68 16.44
CA ARG A 91 5.09 0.76 17.36
C ARG A 91 5.18 -0.53 18.19
N PRO A 92 6.31 -1.26 18.13
CA PRO A 92 6.49 -2.47 18.93
C PRO A 92 6.30 -2.19 20.42
N ARG A 93 5.48 -3.01 21.09
CA ARG A 93 5.18 -2.84 22.52
C ARG A 93 4.73 -4.14 23.18
N ARG A 94 4.86 -4.23 24.51
CA ARG A 94 4.30 -5.33 25.30
C ARG A 94 2.84 -5.04 25.64
N ILE A 95 1.94 -5.98 25.33
CA ILE A 95 0.52 -5.92 25.69
C ILE A 95 0.19 -7.23 26.42
N ALA A 96 -0.32 -7.13 27.65
CA ALA A 96 -0.67 -8.28 28.48
C ALA A 96 0.46 -9.36 28.57
N GLY A 97 1.71 -8.92 28.71
CA GLY A 97 2.88 -9.80 28.78
C GLY A 97 3.44 -10.28 27.43
N LEU A 98 2.69 -10.14 26.34
CA LEU A 98 3.12 -10.53 25.00
C LEU A 98 3.81 -9.36 24.28
N TYR A 99 5.00 -9.59 23.71
CA TYR A 99 5.66 -8.62 22.85
C TYR A 99 5.06 -8.65 21.45
N LEU A 100 4.39 -7.57 21.07
CA LEU A 100 3.69 -7.46 19.79
C LEU A 100 4.49 -6.62 18.80
N ASP A 101 5.05 -7.32 17.82
CA ASP A 101 5.70 -6.72 16.66
C ASP A 101 5.47 -7.59 15.41
N THR A 102 4.49 -7.18 14.59
CA THR A 102 4.09 -7.96 13.43
C THR A 102 5.20 -7.94 12.37
N ARG A 103 5.23 -8.96 11.50
CA ARG A 103 6.15 -8.96 10.36
C ARG A 103 5.89 -7.78 9.42
N LEU A 104 4.61 -7.43 9.20
CA LEU A 104 4.22 -6.30 8.38
C LEU A 104 4.84 -4.99 8.90
N ALA A 105 4.73 -4.74 10.20
CA ALA A 105 5.31 -3.55 10.82
C ALA A 105 6.85 -3.55 10.72
N ARG A 106 7.49 -4.69 11.02
CA ARG A 106 8.97 -4.82 10.92
C ARG A 106 9.48 -4.57 9.50
N ASP A 107 8.90 -5.23 8.51
CA ASP A 107 9.35 -5.10 7.13
C ASP A 107 9.01 -3.69 6.59
N HIS A 108 7.90 -3.06 7.03
CA HIS A 108 7.60 -1.65 6.70
C HIS A 108 8.62 -0.67 7.29
N ARG A 109 9.08 -0.88 8.53
CA ARG A 109 10.17 -0.05 9.10
C ARG A 109 11.47 -0.20 8.31
N ARG A 110 11.79 -1.42 7.87
CA ARG A 110 12.95 -1.67 6.99
C ARG A 110 12.78 -1.00 5.63
N HIS A 111 11.57 -1.00 5.08
CA HIS A 111 11.23 -0.26 3.85
C HIS A 111 11.41 1.26 4.03
N HIS A 112 11.01 1.83 5.17
CA HIS A 112 11.34 3.23 5.47
C HIS A 112 12.84 3.50 5.53
N ALA A 113 13.61 2.59 6.14
CA ALA A 113 15.08 2.70 6.20
C ALA A 113 15.72 2.58 4.81
N GLU A 114 15.27 1.63 3.98
CA GLU A 114 15.80 1.38 2.63
C GLU A 114 14.66 1.17 1.60
N PRO A 115 14.03 2.26 1.11
CA PRO A 115 12.86 2.20 0.24
C PRO A 115 13.19 1.73 -1.17
N ARG A 116 14.48 1.61 -1.50
CA ARG A 116 14.95 1.09 -2.78
C ARG A 116 15.18 -0.43 -2.77
N ASP A 117 15.12 -1.07 -1.61
CA ASP A 117 15.18 -2.54 -1.50
C ASP A 117 13.86 -3.14 -1.99
N VAL A 118 13.81 -3.46 -3.29
CA VAL A 118 12.59 -3.86 -4.00
C VAL A 118 11.80 -4.99 -3.30
N PRO A 119 12.41 -6.07 -2.77
CA PRO A 119 11.71 -7.06 -1.97
C PRO A 119 10.89 -6.52 -0.79
N LEU A 120 11.30 -5.41 -0.16
CA LEU A 120 10.61 -4.79 0.98
C LEU A 120 9.41 -3.93 0.57
N VAL A 121 9.30 -3.59 -0.71
CA VAL A 121 8.15 -2.86 -1.25
C VAL A 121 6.90 -3.74 -1.24
N PHE A 122 7.05 -5.04 -1.49
CA PHE A 122 5.93 -5.96 -1.53
C PHE A 122 5.48 -6.37 -0.13
N VAL A 123 4.20 -6.73 0.00
CA VAL A 123 3.70 -7.42 1.18
C VAL A 123 4.48 -8.73 1.36
N PRO A 124 5.08 -8.97 2.54
CA PRO A 124 5.87 -10.17 2.78
C PRO A 124 5.03 -11.42 2.52
N TRP A 125 5.48 -12.28 1.59
CA TRP A 125 4.66 -13.39 1.09
C TRP A 125 4.11 -14.33 2.19
N ARG A 126 4.85 -14.54 3.29
CA ARG A 126 4.36 -15.35 4.42
C ARG A 126 3.20 -14.67 5.16
N SER A 127 3.21 -13.35 5.26
CA SER A 127 2.09 -12.58 5.79
C SER A 127 0.94 -12.52 4.79
N LEU A 128 1.26 -12.46 3.49
CA LEU A 128 0.26 -12.49 2.43
C LEU A 128 -0.55 -13.80 2.41
N ILE A 129 0.05 -14.95 2.75
CA ILE A 129 -0.71 -16.22 2.92
C ILE A 129 -1.87 -16.02 3.90
N TRP A 130 -1.59 -15.48 5.08
CA TRP A 130 -2.63 -15.22 6.08
C TRP A 130 -3.60 -14.12 5.66
N GLY A 131 -3.12 -13.09 4.96
CA GLY A 131 -3.96 -12.06 4.36
C GLY A 131 -4.97 -12.65 3.38
N ILE A 132 -4.53 -13.52 2.47
CA ILE A 132 -5.40 -14.21 1.51
C ILE A 132 -6.40 -15.12 2.23
N LEU A 133 -5.93 -16.00 3.12
CA LEU A 133 -6.80 -16.97 3.77
C LEU A 133 -7.87 -16.31 4.66
N ILE A 134 -7.49 -15.29 5.42
CA ILE A 134 -8.37 -14.66 6.40
C ILE A 134 -9.13 -13.50 5.75
N VAL A 135 -8.42 -12.48 5.29
CA VAL A 135 -9.04 -11.25 4.76
C VAL A 135 -9.63 -11.51 3.38
N GLY A 136 -8.88 -12.18 2.50
CA GLY A 136 -9.30 -12.42 1.11
C GLY A 136 -10.38 -13.49 0.91
N CYS A 137 -10.55 -14.40 1.87
CA CYS A 137 -11.44 -15.56 1.74
C CYS A 137 -12.40 -15.72 2.92
N ALA A 138 -11.89 -16.08 4.10
CA ALA A 138 -12.75 -16.44 5.23
C ALA A 138 -13.67 -15.29 5.68
N LEU A 139 -13.15 -14.06 5.69
CA LEU A 139 -13.90 -12.87 6.08
C LEU A 139 -15.04 -12.52 5.10
N PRO A 140 -14.82 -12.35 3.78
CA PRO A 140 -15.90 -12.05 2.85
C PRO A 140 -16.93 -13.17 2.75
N ILE A 141 -16.51 -14.44 2.84
CA ILE A 141 -17.42 -15.58 2.91
C ILE A 141 -18.26 -15.49 4.19
N GLY A 142 -17.64 -15.31 5.35
CA GLY A 142 -18.33 -15.24 6.64
C GLY A 142 -19.31 -14.07 6.70
N VAL A 143 -18.89 -12.86 6.32
CA VAL A 143 -19.74 -11.67 6.28
C VAL A 143 -20.88 -11.86 5.28
N GLY A 144 -20.58 -12.37 4.08
CA GLY A 144 -21.57 -12.64 3.06
C GLY A 144 -22.67 -13.59 3.54
N LEU A 145 -22.28 -14.70 4.17
CA LEU A 145 -23.24 -15.64 4.76
C LEU A 145 -24.07 -15.00 5.88
N LEU A 146 -23.45 -14.17 6.74
CA LEU A 146 -24.16 -13.48 7.82
C LEU A 146 -25.20 -12.48 7.32
N VAL A 147 -24.96 -11.81 6.19
CA VAL A 147 -25.90 -10.85 5.61
C VAL A 147 -26.83 -11.45 4.56
N GLY A 148 -26.77 -12.77 4.34
CA GLY A 148 -27.58 -13.46 3.35
C GLY A 148 -27.22 -13.16 1.89
N ALA A 149 -25.97 -12.74 1.63
CA ALA A 149 -25.48 -12.51 0.28
C ALA A 149 -25.42 -13.83 -0.51
N SER A 150 -25.79 -13.77 -1.77
CA SER A 150 -25.66 -14.88 -2.71
C SER A 150 -24.18 -15.24 -2.95
N PRO A 151 -23.87 -16.48 -3.37
CA PRO A 151 -22.52 -16.85 -3.79
C PRO A 151 -21.96 -15.93 -4.90
N GLY A 152 -22.82 -15.42 -5.79
CA GLY A 152 -22.45 -14.47 -6.84
C GLY A 152 -21.96 -13.14 -6.29
N GLU A 153 -22.66 -12.57 -5.29
CA GLU A 153 -22.26 -11.32 -4.63
C GLU A 153 -20.95 -11.47 -3.85
N ILE A 154 -20.79 -12.57 -3.10
CA ILE A 154 -19.57 -12.86 -2.34
C ILE A 154 -18.36 -12.95 -3.28
N LEU A 155 -18.48 -13.73 -4.36
CA LEU A 155 -17.41 -13.88 -5.34
C LEU A 155 -17.13 -12.58 -6.10
N SER A 156 -18.15 -11.75 -6.33
CA SER A 156 -17.97 -10.43 -6.96
C SER A 156 -17.18 -9.49 -6.06
N PHE A 157 -17.47 -9.48 -4.75
CA PHE A 157 -16.68 -8.74 -3.77
C PHE A 157 -15.23 -9.24 -3.71
N MET A 158 -15.02 -10.55 -3.58
CA MET A 158 -13.67 -11.15 -3.54
C MET A 158 -12.87 -10.86 -4.82
N LEU A 159 -13.54 -10.82 -5.98
CA LEU A 159 -12.90 -10.45 -7.24
C LEU A 159 -12.44 -8.99 -7.21
N ALA A 160 -13.33 -8.08 -6.77
CA ALA A 160 -13.01 -6.66 -6.63
C ALA A 160 -11.88 -6.43 -5.62
N GLU A 161 -11.84 -7.19 -4.52
CA GLU A 161 -10.79 -7.17 -3.52
C GLU A 161 -9.44 -7.61 -4.11
N ALA A 162 -9.39 -8.75 -4.80
CA ALA A 162 -8.17 -9.23 -5.44
C ALA A 162 -7.63 -8.23 -6.48
N VAL A 163 -8.52 -7.64 -7.29
CA VAL A 163 -8.16 -6.58 -8.25
C VAL A 163 -7.62 -5.35 -7.53
N THR A 164 -8.31 -4.88 -6.50
CA THR A 164 -7.92 -3.69 -5.75
C THR A 164 -6.57 -3.87 -5.06
N PHE A 165 -6.33 -5.04 -4.45
CA PHE A 165 -5.05 -5.37 -3.84
C PHE A 165 -3.91 -5.53 -4.87
N GLY A 166 -4.20 -6.08 -6.05
CA GLY A 166 -3.26 -6.10 -7.17
C GLY A 166 -2.88 -4.69 -7.66
N ILE A 167 -3.86 -3.76 -7.71
CA ILE A 167 -3.61 -2.34 -8.04
C ILE A 167 -2.72 -1.70 -6.97
N TYR A 168 -2.97 -1.98 -5.69
CA TYR A 168 -2.13 -1.51 -4.59
C TYR A 168 -0.69 -1.97 -4.74
N GLU A 169 -0.46 -3.27 -4.90
CA GLU A 169 0.90 -3.81 -5.02
C GLU A 169 1.63 -3.27 -6.24
N TRP A 170 0.95 -3.22 -7.38
CA TRP A 170 1.51 -2.61 -8.58
C TRP A 170 1.87 -1.14 -8.37
N THR A 171 0.98 -0.37 -7.74
CA THR A 171 1.20 1.07 -7.52
C THR A 171 2.36 1.30 -6.56
N HIS A 172 2.43 0.55 -5.46
CA HIS A 172 3.51 0.65 -4.47
C HIS A 172 4.86 0.24 -5.06
N TYR A 173 4.91 -0.84 -5.84
CA TYR A 173 6.09 -1.21 -6.61
C TYR A 173 6.50 -0.12 -7.60
N LEU A 174 5.54 0.40 -8.38
CA LEU A 174 5.82 1.36 -9.43
C LEU A 174 6.38 2.67 -8.88
N ILE A 175 5.86 3.20 -7.77
CA ILE A 175 6.37 4.44 -7.14
C ILE A 175 7.79 4.33 -6.57
N HIS A 176 8.24 3.13 -6.21
CA HIS A 176 9.61 2.86 -5.75
C HIS A 176 10.56 2.38 -6.86
N SER A 177 10.03 2.12 -8.06
CA SER A 177 10.83 1.73 -9.22
C SER A 177 11.56 2.92 -9.86
N ASP A 178 12.46 2.64 -10.80
CA ASP A 178 13.10 3.67 -11.64
C ASP A 178 12.19 4.21 -12.76
N TYR A 179 10.89 3.85 -12.77
CA TYR A 179 9.93 4.37 -13.73
C TYR A 179 9.60 5.84 -13.43
N ARG A 180 9.78 6.71 -14.43
CA ARG A 180 9.54 8.15 -14.26
C ARG A 180 8.05 8.48 -14.38
N PRO A 181 7.49 9.29 -13.45
CA PRO A 181 6.07 9.59 -13.47
C PRO A 181 5.69 10.53 -14.62
N LYS A 182 4.75 10.09 -15.46
CA LYS A 182 4.34 10.82 -16.68
C LYS A 182 3.01 11.58 -16.51
N SER A 183 2.00 10.94 -15.93
CA SER A 183 0.67 11.55 -15.75
C SER A 183 0.58 12.42 -14.49
N ARG A 184 -0.34 13.39 -14.48
CA ARG A 184 -0.57 14.26 -13.31
C ARG A 184 -0.98 13.46 -12.07
N ALA A 185 -1.88 12.50 -12.24
CA ALA A 185 -2.36 11.64 -11.16
C ALA A 185 -1.21 10.81 -10.56
N TYR A 186 -0.41 10.15 -11.40
CA TYR A 186 0.70 9.32 -10.93
C TYR A 186 1.82 10.16 -10.30
N LYS A 187 2.13 11.35 -10.85
CA LYS A 187 3.06 12.30 -10.22
C LYS A 187 2.62 12.70 -8.81
N ALA A 188 1.33 12.91 -8.60
CA ALA A 188 0.80 13.26 -7.28
C ALA A 188 0.96 12.12 -6.27
N ILE A 189 0.62 10.89 -6.67
CA ILE A 189 0.80 9.68 -5.84
C ILE A 189 2.29 9.52 -5.48
N TRP A 190 3.15 9.52 -6.50
CA TRP A 190 4.60 9.38 -6.33
C TRP A 190 5.19 10.44 -5.39
N ARG A 191 4.79 11.71 -5.55
CA ARG A 191 5.25 12.81 -4.70
C ARG A 191 4.78 12.65 -3.26
N ASN A 192 3.50 12.38 -3.05
CA ASN A 192 2.92 12.21 -1.71
C ASN A 192 3.67 11.11 -0.94
N HIS A 193 3.88 9.95 -1.57
CA HIS A 193 4.54 8.83 -0.92
C HIS A 193 6.04 9.09 -0.63
N ARG A 194 6.72 9.89 -1.46
CA ARG A 194 8.09 10.34 -1.15
C ARG A 194 8.13 11.33 0.01
N LEU A 195 7.16 12.23 0.12
CA LEU A 195 7.04 13.10 1.29
C LEU A 195 6.85 12.27 2.57
N HIS A 196 6.03 11.23 2.51
CA HIS A 196 5.88 10.27 3.61
C HIS A 196 7.21 9.62 4.02
N HIS A 197 8.01 9.15 3.07
CA HIS A 197 9.27 8.45 3.36
C HIS A 197 10.43 9.35 3.78
N TYR A 198 10.51 10.57 3.24
CA TYR A 198 11.70 11.40 3.37
C TYR A 198 11.49 12.70 4.14
N LYS A 199 10.24 13.15 4.27
CA LYS A 199 9.92 14.39 4.98
C LYS A 199 9.30 14.10 6.34
N ASN A 200 8.14 13.43 6.38
CA ASN A 200 7.45 13.18 7.64
C ASN A 200 6.50 11.98 7.51
N GLU A 201 6.78 10.94 8.28
CA GLU A 201 6.06 9.67 8.31
C GLU A 201 4.66 9.75 8.90
N HIS A 202 4.29 10.88 9.52
CA HIS A 202 2.97 11.08 10.11
C HIS A 202 1.93 11.64 9.13
N TYR A 203 2.32 11.84 7.87
CA TYR A 203 1.47 12.44 6.83
C TYR A 203 1.61 11.71 5.49
N TRP A 204 0.68 11.96 4.57
CA TRP A 204 0.67 11.45 3.19
C TRP A 204 0.71 9.92 3.09
N PHE A 205 -0.16 9.24 3.84
CA PHE A 205 -0.23 7.79 3.91
C PHE A 205 -0.81 7.12 2.65
N SER A 206 -1.54 7.83 1.79
CA SER A 206 -2.12 7.24 0.59
C SER A 206 -1.05 6.73 -0.38
N ILE A 207 -1.24 5.51 -0.85
CA ILE A 207 -0.38 4.81 -1.82
C ILE A 207 -1.10 4.67 -3.16
N THR A 208 -2.41 4.35 -3.19
CA THR A 208 -3.15 4.13 -4.45
C THR A 208 -3.85 5.37 -4.98
N THR A 209 -4.07 6.38 -4.14
CA THR A 209 -4.77 7.61 -4.52
C THR A 209 -3.90 8.84 -4.35
N SER A 210 -4.29 9.95 -4.98
CA SER A 210 -3.58 11.23 -4.87
C SER A 210 -3.73 11.91 -3.50
N GLY A 211 -4.03 11.17 -2.42
CA GLY A 211 -4.25 11.66 -1.05
C GLY A 211 -5.74 11.72 -0.66
N THR A 212 -6.59 10.82 -1.15
CA THR A 212 -8.04 10.89 -0.90
C THR A 212 -8.35 10.78 0.60
N SER A 213 -7.88 9.72 1.25
CA SER A 213 -8.05 9.55 2.69
C SER A 213 -7.26 10.58 3.49
N ASP A 214 -6.04 10.91 3.05
CA ASP A 214 -5.23 11.91 3.75
C ASP A 214 -5.92 13.29 3.82
N ARG A 215 -6.59 13.72 2.75
CA ARG A 215 -7.32 15.00 2.77
C ARG A 215 -8.54 14.96 3.68
N VAL A 216 -9.29 13.86 3.64
CA VAL A 216 -10.50 13.71 4.47
C VAL A 216 -10.13 13.58 5.95
N LEU A 217 -9.03 12.90 6.27
CA LEU A 217 -8.59 12.63 7.64
C LEU A 217 -7.57 13.66 8.17
N GLY A 218 -7.32 14.76 7.44
CA GLY A 218 -6.43 15.83 7.91
C GLY A 218 -4.94 15.48 7.95
N THR A 219 -4.51 14.48 7.16
CA THR A 219 -3.11 14.03 7.03
C THR A 219 -2.46 14.40 5.69
N HIS A 220 -3.05 15.35 4.94
CA HIS A 220 -2.51 15.96 3.71
C HIS A 220 -2.17 17.46 3.89
N PRO A 221 -1.28 17.85 4.82
CA PRO A 221 -0.88 19.24 4.99
C PRO A 221 -0.04 19.76 3.81
N ASP A 222 0.07 21.09 3.70
CA ASP A 222 1.03 21.75 2.82
C ASP A 222 2.46 21.35 3.22
N PRO A 223 3.23 20.69 2.32
CA PRO A 223 4.60 20.28 2.63
C PRO A 223 5.52 21.44 3.03
N ALA A 224 5.26 22.67 2.62
CA ALA A 224 6.07 23.81 3.04
C ALA A 224 5.88 24.17 4.54
N LYS A 225 4.79 23.73 5.15
CA LYS A 225 4.41 24.07 6.53
C LYS A 225 4.67 22.94 7.53
N VAL A 226 5.11 21.78 7.05
CA VAL A 226 5.36 20.60 7.89
C VAL A 226 6.86 20.52 8.21
N PRO A 227 7.25 20.45 9.49
CA PRO A 227 8.63 20.20 9.84
C PRO A 227 9.03 18.79 9.43
N THR A 228 10.27 18.65 9.00
CA THR A 228 10.85 17.33 8.78
C THR A 228 10.91 16.53 10.09
N SER A 229 10.52 15.26 10.02
CA SER A 229 10.71 14.29 11.09
C SER A 229 12.10 13.67 11.05
N GLY A 230 12.78 13.61 12.20
CA GLY A 230 14.06 12.90 12.34
C GLY A 230 13.93 11.37 12.22
N THR A 231 12.71 10.83 12.34
CA THR A 231 12.43 9.39 12.32
C THR A 231 11.80 8.90 11.02
N ALA A 232 11.67 9.74 9.98
CA ALA A 232 11.08 9.36 8.69
C ALA A 232 11.75 8.13 8.04
N LYS A 233 13.05 7.97 8.28
CA LYS A 233 13.90 6.86 7.81
C LYS A 233 14.22 5.83 8.91
N ASN A 234 13.72 6.02 10.13
CA ASN A 234 13.99 5.18 11.29
C ASN A 234 12.77 5.19 12.21
N LEU A 235 11.65 4.64 11.73
CA LEU A 235 10.37 4.69 12.42
C LEU A 235 10.50 4.16 13.86
N HIS A 236 10.06 4.98 14.83
CA HIS A 236 10.12 4.74 16.28
C HIS A 236 11.53 4.68 16.89
N GLY A 237 12.57 4.98 16.11
CA GLY A 237 13.94 5.10 16.61
C GLY A 237 14.22 6.45 17.27
N GLU A 238 15.46 6.66 17.67
CA GLU A 238 15.91 7.96 18.17
C GLU A 238 16.01 8.98 17.04
N VAL A 239 15.81 10.26 17.40
CA VAL A 239 15.93 11.38 16.47
C VAL A 239 17.40 11.52 16.09
N ALA A 240 17.71 11.26 14.82
CA ALA A 240 19.04 11.45 14.24
C ALA A 240 19.32 12.92 13.92
#